data_AF-A0A1A7ZFV5-F1
#
_entry.id   AF-A0A1A7ZFV5-F1
#
_cell.length_a   1.000
_cell.length_b   1.000
_cell.length_c   1.000
_cell.angle_alpha   90.00
_cell.angle_beta   90.00
_cell.angle_gamma   90.00
#
_symmetry.space_group_name_H-M   'P 1'
#
loop_
_entity.id
_entity.type
_entity.pdbx_description
1 polymer ?
#
loop_
_entity_poly.entity_id
_entity_poly.type
_entity_poly.pdbx_seq_one_letter_code
_entity_poly.pdbx_strand_id
1 'polypeptide(L)'
;WDVHHGNGTQHMFEEDDSVLYVSLHRYDNGMFYPSSEDGAPNKVGVAKGVGFNVNVAWSGGRMGDSDYLAAFHHVVMPIAREFNPDLVLVSAGFDAARGDPLGGYNVTPAGYAHLTHMLMSLAGGRVLLILEGGYNLTSISDSMAMCTSVLLGDPPPSLSMPLPPPHYGAVKTIVEVIQNHAPYWKSLRIHVPESVLMSLSSPEHRRKRSSKGKGRKSDQLPPPPETEVSTTAHDLEQLAQGLADLDISQASASQPPPVTSTPVGGARTKVRLSSEVKGLKKVESEVSPATESVLAQSIAGAEAELEAAGACGYSKPEVSLELTCGAETTLYCVNPLTWCPHLDAVKPLPPSGVDIFAQCEDCSSDSENWICLTCYQVYCGRYVNEHMVVHGTASEHPMVLSLSDLSVWCYLCESYVYNQVLFEARNAAHFAKFGEEVPPQS
;
A
#
# COMPACT_ATOMS: atom_id res chain seq x y z
N TRP A 1 -5.87 -4.39 -7.86
CA TRP A 1 -5.22 -4.16 -9.17
C TRP A 1 -4.48 -5.39 -9.69
N ASP A 2 -4.66 -6.56 -9.07
CA ASP A 2 -4.31 -7.87 -9.62
C ASP A 2 -4.81 -8.00 -11.08
N VAL A 3 -4.09 -8.72 -11.93
CA VAL A 3 -4.46 -8.88 -13.34
C VAL A 3 -5.70 -9.75 -13.54
N HIS A 4 -6.11 -10.51 -12.53
CA HIS A 4 -7.32 -11.34 -12.55
C HIS A 4 -8.51 -10.60 -11.92
N HIS A 5 -9.71 -10.95 -12.38
CA HIS A 5 -10.93 -10.47 -11.72
C HIS A 5 -11.09 -11.14 -10.36
N GLY A 6 -11.14 -10.34 -9.29
CA GLY A 6 -11.40 -10.82 -7.93
C GLY A 6 -12.88 -11.15 -7.72
N ASN A 7 -13.36 -12.20 -8.40
CA ASN A 7 -14.77 -12.58 -8.43
C ASN A 7 -15.37 -12.82 -7.04
N GLY A 8 -14.58 -13.39 -6.10
CA GLY A 8 -15.02 -13.59 -4.72
C GLY A 8 -15.32 -12.28 -3.98
N THR A 9 -14.51 -11.25 -4.20
CA THR A 9 -14.72 -9.91 -3.60
C THR A 9 -15.93 -9.21 -4.21
N GLN A 10 -16.14 -9.33 -5.54
CA GLN A 10 -17.36 -8.85 -6.18
C GLN A 10 -18.60 -9.54 -5.59
N HIS A 11 -18.66 -10.88 -5.60
CA HIS A 11 -19.83 -11.62 -5.11
C HIS A 11 -20.13 -11.36 -3.62
N MET A 12 -19.10 -11.07 -2.80
CA MET A 12 -19.27 -10.77 -1.38
C MET A 12 -19.92 -9.40 -1.10
N PHE A 13 -19.76 -8.43 -2.00
CA PHE A 13 -20.27 -7.06 -1.84
C PHE A 13 -21.27 -6.63 -2.93
N GLU A 14 -21.71 -7.55 -3.80
CA GLU A 14 -22.51 -7.21 -5.00
C GLU A 14 -23.86 -6.52 -4.68
N GLU A 15 -24.40 -6.75 -3.48
CA GLU A 15 -25.62 -6.12 -2.96
C GLU A 15 -25.38 -4.94 -1.99
N ASP A 16 -24.12 -4.65 -1.63
CA ASP A 16 -23.75 -3.75 -0.53
C ASP A 16 -23.35 -2.35 -1.04
N ASP A 17 -23.99 -1.30 -0.52
CA ASP A 17 -23.71 0.10 -0.83
C ASP A 17 -22.68 0.75 0.13
N SER A 18 -22.21 0.03 1.14
CA SER A 18 -21.14 0.47 2.06
C SER A 18 -19.72 0.12 1.58
N VAL A 19 -19.59 -0.75 0.56
CA VAL A 19 -18.29 -1.17 0.00
C VAL A 19 -18.25 -0.97 -1.50
N LEU A 20 -17.49 0.03 -1.96
CA LEU A 20 -17.13 0.20 -3.36
C LEU A 20 -16.03 -0.78 -3.76
N TYR A 21 -16.33 -1.76 -4.62
CA TYR A 21 -15.34 -2.62 -5.26
C TYR A 21 -14.96 -2.09 -6.64
N VAL A 22 -13.65 -1.96 -6.91
CA VAL A 22 -13.11 -1.55 -8.22
C VAL A 22 -12.03 -2.52 -8.67
N SER A 23 -12.24 -3.16 -9.82
CA SER A 23 -11.34 -4.15 -10.40
C SER A 23 -10.77 -3.66 -11.74
N LEU A 24 -9.45 -3.77 -11.92
CA LEU A 24 -8.77 -3.54 -13.21
C LEU A 24 -8.09 -4.85 -13.57
N HIS A 25 -8.65 -5.59 -14.52
CA HIS A 25 -8.24 -6.97 -14.78
C HIS A 25 -8.24 -7.28 -16.28
N ARG A 26 -7.41 -8.23 -16.69
CA ARG A 26 -7.43 -8.81 -18.03
C ARG A 26 -8.65 -9.69 -18.18
N TYR A 27 -9.45 -9.41 -19.20
CA TYR A 27 -10.73 -10.08 -19.46
C TYR A 27 -10.70 -10.89 -20.75
N ASP A 28 -10.06 -10.36 -21.80
CA ASP A 28 -10.02 -10.96 -23.15
C ASP A 28 -11.42 -11.44 -23.64
N ASN A 29 -12.44 -10.61 -23.42
CA ASN A 29 -13.86 -10.91 -23.68
C ASN A 29 -14.39 -12.16 -22.94
N GLY A 30 -13.99 -12.36 -21.68
CA GLY A 30 -14.39 -13.49 -20.84
C GLY A 30 -13.56 -14.76 -21.02
N MET A 31 -12.50 -14.71 -21.85
CA MET A 31 -11.63 -15.87 -22.13
C MET A 31 -10.43 -15.97 -21.18
N PHE A 32 -10.06 -14.91 -20.46
CA PHE A 32 -9.00 -14.96 -19.45
C PHE A 32 -9.54 -15.43 -18.09
N TYR A 33 -8.70 -16.00 -17.22
CA TYR A 33 -9.11 -16.50 -15.90
C TYR A 33 -9.69 -15.35 -15.03
N PRO A 34 -10.80 -15.53 -14.29
CA PRO A 34 -11.52 -16.78 -13.99
C PRO A 34 -12.53 -17.27 -15.06
N SER A 35 -12.55 -16.65 -16.24
CA SER A 35 -13.39 -17.03 -17.38
C SER A 35 -14.90 -16.99 -17.10
N SER A 36 -15.34 -15.94 -16.41
CA SER A 36 -16.74 -15.64 -16.13
C SER A 36 -17.15 -14.31 -16.75
N GLU A 37 -18.40 -14.21 -17.22
CA GLU A 37 -19.02 -12.94 -17.63
C GLU A 37 -19.18 -11.95 -16.46
N ASP A 38 -19.02 -12.38 -15.21
CA ASP A 38 -19.13 -11.53 -14.02
C ASP A 38 -18.05 -10.43 -13.94
N GLY A 39 -16.92 -10.61 -14.65
CA GLY A 39 -15.91 -9.57 -14.82
C GLY A 39 -16.26 -8.51 -15.88
N ALA A 40 -17.38 -8.63 -16.60
CA ALA A 40 -17.72 -7.71 -17.69
C ALA A 40 -17.99 -6.26 -17.21
N PRO A 41 -17.72 -5.22 -18.03
CA PRO A 41 -17.93 -3.82 -17.66
C PRO A 41 -19.37 -3.42 -17.33
N ASN A 42 -20.36 -4.23 -17.71
CA ASN A 42 -21.78 -3.99 -17.45
C ASN A 42 -22.28 -4.60 -16.13
N LYS A 43 -21.40 -5.28 -15.37
CA LYS A 43 -21.70 -5.85 -14.05
C LYS A 43 -21.50 -4.78 -12.99
N VAL A 44 -22.51 -3.94 -12.82
CA VAL A 44 -22.45 -2.71 -11.98
C VAL A 44 -22.83 -2.92 -10.51
N GLY A 45 -23.11 -4.15 -10.08
CA GLY A 45 -23.71 -4.48 -8.78
C GLY A 45 -25.24 -4.64 -8.88
N VAL A 46 -25.87 -5.16 -7.81
CA VAL A 46 -27.30 -5.50 -7.76
C VAL A 46 -27.96 -5.01 -6.47
N ALA A 47 -29.29 -5.08 -6.39
CA ALA A 47 -30.10 -4.57 -5.27
C ALA A 47 -29.74 -3.13 -4.84
N LYS A 48 -29.05 -2.94 -3.69
CA LYS A 48 -28.59 -1.62 -3.21
C LYS A 48 -27.21 -1.25 -3.74
N GLY A 49 -26.30 -2.22 -3.85
CA GLY A 49 -24.96 -2.08 -4.42
C GLY A 49 -24.90 -1.73 -5.91
N VAL A 50 -26.02 -1.43 -6.57
CA VAL A 50 -26.05 -0.96 -7.96
C VAL A 50 -25.28 0.37 -8.09
N GLY A 51 -24.17 0.32 -8.82
CA GLY A 51 -23.21 1.40 -9.01
C GLY A 51 -21.90 1.20 -8.24
N PHE A 52 -21.87 0.33 -7.21
CA PHE A 52 -20.76 0.13 -6.27
C PHE A 52 -19.83 -1.04 -6.65
N ASN A 53 -20.10 -1.75 -7.75
CA ASN A 53 -19.17 -2.72 -8.35
C ASN A 53 -18.68 -2.20 -9.71
N VAL A 54 -17.38 -1.90 -9.85
CA VAL A 54 -16.80 -1.29 -11.05
C VAL A 54 -15.75 -2.22 -11.69
N ASN A 55 -16.07 -2.76 -12.87
CA ASN A 55 -15.19 -3.66 -13.61
C ASN A 55 -14.54 -2.98 -14.83
N VAL A 56 -13.24 -2.70 -14.74
CA VAL A 56 -12.41 -2.24 -15.87
C VAL A 56 -11.79 -3.46 -16.54
N ALA A 57 -12.57 -4.06 -17.45
CA ALA A 57 -12.32 -5.36 -18.04
C ALA A 57 -11.48 -5.28 -19.33
N TRP A 58 -10.15 -5.31 -19.21
CA TRP A 58 -9.22 -5.09 -20.30
C TRP A 58 -9.29 -6.17 -21.39
N SER A 59 -9.45 -5.77 -22.65
CA SER A 59 -9.49 -6.69 -23.78
C SER A 59 -8.70 -6.18 -24.99
N GLY A 60 -8.11 -7.11 -25.76
CA GLY A 60 -7.54 -6.82 -27.08
C GLY A 60 -6.13 -6.21 -27.09
N GLY A 61 -5.42 -6.19 -25.96
CA GLY A 61 -4.06 -5.63 -25.87
C GLY A 61 -3.30 -6.08 -24.62
N ARG A 62 -2.01 -5.75 -24.56
CA ARG A 62 -1.17 -5.87 -23.36
C ARG A 62 -1.06 -4.50 -22.72
N MET A 63 -1.78 -4.28 -21.62
CA MET A 63 -1.83 -2.98 -20.97
C MET A 63 -0.55 -2.70 -20.17
N GLY A 64 -0.24 -1.43 -19.93
CA GLY A 64 0.86 -0.96 -19.09
C GLY A 64 0.55 0.36 -18.40
N ASP A 65 1.58 1.10 -18.01
CA ASP A 65 1.46 2.30 -17.17
C ASP A 65 0.44 3.32 -17.71
N SER A 66 0.48 3.67 -19.00
CA SER A 66 -0.45 4.64 -19.61
C SER A 66 -1.92 4.21 -19.51
N ASP A 67 -2.20 2.91 -19.64
CA ASP A 67 -3.56 2.37 -19.59
C ASP A 67 -4.12 2.38 -18.17
N TYR A 68 -3.31 1.95 -17.20
CA TYR A 68 -3.66 1.96 -15.78
C TYR A 68 -3.81 3.39 -15.25
N LEU A 69 -2.93 4.32 -15.64
CA LEU A 69 -3.04 5.74 -15.31
C LEU A 69 -4.30 6.36 -15.92
N ALA A 70 -4.62 6.05 -17.18
CA ALA A 70 -5.86 6.52 -17.81
C ALA A 70 -7.10 5.99 -17.08
N ALA A 71 -7.15 4.70 -16.72
CA ALA A 71 -8.23 4.16 -15.89
C ALA A 71 -8.32 4.87 -14.53
N PHE A 72 -7.19 5.14 -13.87
CA PHE A 72 -7.19 5.84 -12.60
C PHE A 72 -7.71 7.27 -12.72
N HIS A 73 -7.27 8.03 -13.71
CA HIS A 73 -7.68 9.42 -13.91
C HIS A 73 -9.15 9.56 -14.36
N HIS A 74 -9.66 8.64 -15.19
CA HIS A 74 -10.99 8.76 -15.79
C HIS A 74 -12.09 7.93 -15.12
N VAL A 75 -11.73 6.90 -14.34
CA VAL A 75 -12.70 6.00 -13.67
C VAL A 75 -12.42 5.93 -12.16
N VAL A 76 -11.27 5.38 -11.74
CA VAL A 76 -11.06 5.00 -10.33
C VAL A 76 -11.07 6.21 -9.39
N MET A 77 -10.27 7.24 -9.68
CA MET A 77 -10.16 8.41 -8.81
C MET A 77 -11.41 9.30 -8.82
N PRO A 78 -12.10 9.54 -9.95
CA PRO A 78 -13.41 10.20 -9.95
C PRO A 78 -14.45 9.50 -9.07
N ILE A 79 -14.64 8.19 -9.26
CA ILE A 79 -15.60 7.39 -8.49
C ILE A 79 -15.21 7.37 -7.00
N ALA A 80 -13.96 7.02 -6.68
CA ALA A 80 -13.51 6.89 -5.30
C ALA A 80 -13.55 8.22 -4.53
N ARG A 81 -13.37 9.37 -5.21
CA ARG A 81 -13.56 10.69 -4.58
C ARG A 81 -15.03 11.05 -4.32
N GLU A 82 -15.94 10.62 -5.20
CA GLU A 82 -17.38 10.83 -5.00
C GLU A 82 -17.97 9.86 -3.95
N PHE A 83 -17.43 8.64 -3.85
CA PHE A 83 -17.73 7.69 -2.78
C PHE A 83 -17.21 8.15 -1.41
N ASN A 84 -16.06 8.84 -1.38
CA ASN A 84 -15.42 9.36 -0.16
C ASN A 84 -15.21 8.25 0.91
N PRO A 85 -14.35 7.24 0.63
CA PRO A 85 -14.13 6.12 1.52
C PRO A 85 -13.47 6.55 2.84
N ASP A 86 -13.86 5.91 3.93
CA ASP A 86 -13.19 6.04 5.22
C ASP A 86 -11.96 5.14 5.35
N LEU A 87 -11.80 4.13 4.50
CA LEU A 87 -10.64 3.25 4.42
C LEU A 87 -10.46 2.78 2.97
N VAL A 88 -9.21 2.73 2.49
CA VAL A 88 -8.89 2.13 1.18
C VAL A 88 -8.16 0.82 1.41
N LEU A 89 -8.75 -0.28 0.92
CA LEU A 89 -8.10 -1.58 0.82
C LEU A 89 -7.67 -1.82 -0.63
N VAL A 90 -6.44 -2.30 -0.81
CA VAL A 90 -5.93 -2.66 -2.14
C VAL A 90 -5.56 -4.13 -2.16
N SER A 91 -6.37 -4.92 -2.86
CA SER A 91 -5.98 -6.24 -3.40
C SER A 91 -4.85 -6.03 -4.41
N ALA A 92 -3.61 -6.10 -3.91
CA ALA A 92 -2.38 -5.65 -4.55
C ALA A 92 -1.63 -6.80 -5.20
N GLY A 93 -2.24 -7.41 -6.23
CA GLY A 93 -1.56 -8.39 -7.08
C GLY A 93 -0.57 -7.71 -8.05
N PHE A 94 0.64 -8.26 -8.15
CA PHE A 94 1.71 -7.72 -9.01
C PHE A 94 1.94 -8.56 -10.27
N ASP A 95 0.94 -9.33 -10.70
CA ASP A 95 0.94 -10.13 -11.93
C ASP A 95 0.53 -9.35 -13.19
N ALA A 96 -0.02 -8.15 -13.04
CA ALA A 96 -0.10 -7.18 -14.14
C ALA A 96 1.29 -6.55 -14.47
N ALA A 97 2.32 -6.84 -13.66
CA ALA A 97 3.64 -6.27 -13.83
C ALA A 97 4.38 -6.81 -15.06
N ARG A 98 5.24 -5.96 -15.63
CA ARG A 98 6.14 -6.33 -16.71
C ARG A 98 6.99 -7.54 -16.32
N GLY A 99 6.91 -8.58 -17.14
CA GLY A 99 7.69 -9.81 -16.98
C GLY A 99 7.00 -10.89 -16.12
N ASP A 100 5.77 -10.66 -15.64
CA ASP A 100 4.98 -11.72 -15.03
C ASP A 100 4.60 -12.81 -16.05
N PRO A 101 4.75 -14.11 -15.71
CA PRO A 101 4.45 -15.20 -16.62
C PRO A 101 2.95 -15.45 -16.89
N LEU A 102 2.04 -14.99 -16.02
CA LEU A 102 0.60 -15.28 -16.11
C LEU A 102 -0.18 -14.09 -16.70
N GLY A 103 0.00 -12.88 -16.17
CA GLY A 103 -0.76 -11.71 -16.62
C GLY A 103 -0.41 -11.25 -18.04
N GLY A 104 0.88 -11.26 -18.38
CA GLY A 104 1.39 -10.90 -19.71
C GLY A 104 1.33 -9.40 -20.05
N TYR A 105 1.09 -8.55 -19.05
CA TYR A 105 1.03 -7.09 -19.14
C TYR A 105 2.38 -6.43 -18.84
N ASN A 106 2.42 -5.10 -18.86
CA ASN A 106 3.64 -4.29 -18.86
C ASN A 106 3.64 -3.18 -17.80
N VAL A 107 2.84 -3.28 -16.73
CA VAL A 107 2.87 -2.27 -15.65
C VAL A 107 4.24 -2.29 -14.98
N THR A 108 4.84 -1.13 -14.76
CA THR A 108 6.18 -1.03 -14.14
C THR A 108 6.08 -0.84 -12.63
N PRO A 109 7.13 -1.15 -11.85
CA PRO A 109 7.20 -0.79 -10.43
C PRO A 109 6.93 0.70 -10.17
N ALA A 110 7.37 1.57 -11.09
CA ALA A 110 7.06 3.01 -11.04
C ALA A 110 5.57 3.27 -11.29
N GLY A 111 4.93 2.56 -12.23
CA GLY A 111 3.48 2.60 -12.42
C GLY A 111 2.72 2.34 -11.12
N TYR A 112 3.00 1.23 -10.43
CA TYR A 112 2.38 0.92 -9.13
C TYR A 112 2.63 1.98 -8.05
N ALA A 113 3.81 2.59 -8.03
CA ALA A 113 4.11 3.72 -7.14
C ALA A 113 3.15 4.91 -7.37
N HIS A 114 2.88 5.26 -8.63
CA HIS A 114 1.92 6.31 -8.99
C HIS A 114 0.47 5.94 -8.66
N LEU A 115 0.08 4.67 -8.86
CA LEU A 115 -1.25 4.18 -8.44
C LEU A 115 -1.44 4.32 -6.92
N THR A 116 -0.44 3.91 -6.15
CA THR A 116 -0.41 4.04 -4.69
C THR A 116 -0.52 5.51 -4.26
N HIS A 117 0.30 6.38 -4.87
CA HIS A 117 0.32 7.81 -4.56
C HIS A 117 -1.04 8.49 -4.80
N MET A 118 -1.75 8.12 -5.87
CA MET A 118 -3.09 8.64 -6.13
C MET A 118 -4.09 8.21 -5.05
N LEU A 119 -4.07 6.95 -4.63
CA LEU A 119 -4.97 6.42 -3.60
C LEU A 119 -4.72 7.04 -2.22
N MET A 120 -3.48 7.42 -1.89
CA MET A 120 -3.16 8.12 -0.63
C MET A 120 -3.84 9.49 -0.49
N SER A 121 -4.41 10.05 -1.57
CA SER A 121 -5.24 11.26 -1.49
C SER A 121 -6.67 11.01 -0.96
N LEU A 122 -7.06 9.75 -0.78
CA LEU A 122 -8.36 9.30 -0.24
C LEU A 122 -8.24 8.94 1.24
N ALA A 123 -9.38 8.83 1.95
CA ALA A 123 -9.46 8.34 3.33
C ALA A 123 -8.48 9.01 4.32
N GLY A 124 -8.04 10.25 4.06
CA GLY A 124 -6.99 10.92 4.85
C GLY A 124 -5.65 10.17 4.88
N GLY A 125 -5.33 9.39 3.84
CA GLY A 125 -4.12 8.56 3.77
C GLY A 125 -4.27 7.15 4.37
N ARG A 126 -5.46 6.76 4.85
CA ARG A 126 -5.74 5.41 5.38
C ARG A 126 -5.84 4.40 4.24
N VAL A 127 -4.69 3.93 3.77
CA VAL A 127 -4.55 2.96 2.68
C VAL A 127 -3.80 1.71 3.18
N LEU A 128 -4.39 0.53 2.99
CA LEU A 128 -3.77 -0.77 3.26
C LEU A 128 -3.57 -1.55 1.96
N LEU A 129 -2.33 -1.96 1.68
CA LEU A 129 -2.00 -2.84 0.57
C LEU A 129 -1.88 -4.28 1.07
N ILE A 130 -2.61 -5.20 0.43
CA ILE A 130 -2.68 -6.61 0.77
C ILE A 130 -2.19 -7.38 -0.46
N LEU A 131 -1.11 -8.16 -0.33
CA LEU A 131 -0.54 -8.91 -1.44
C LEU A 131 -1.51 -9.99 -1.94
N GLU A 132 -1.70 -10.07 -3.26
CA GLU A 132 -2.52 -11.08 -3.94
C GLU A 132 -1.63 -11.93 -4.88
N GLY A 133 -1.88 -11.91 -6.20
CA GLY A 133 -1.03 -12.54 -7.21
C GLY A 133 0.30 -11.83 -7.48
N GLY A 134 1.05 -12.38 -8.43
CA GLY A 134 2.38 -11.92 -8.81
C GLY A 134 3.42 -13.05 -8.71
N TYR A 135 3.96 -13.44 -9.87
CA TYR A 135 4.64 -14.72 -10.04
C TYR A 135 6.06 -14.57 -10.62
N ASN A 136 6.47 -13.35 -11.00
CA ASN A 136 7.87 -12.99 -11.22
C ASN A 136 8.47 -12.38 -9.93
N LEU A 137 9.35 -13.14 -9.27
CA LEU A 137 9.96 -12.77 -7.98
C LEU A 137 10.64 -11.40 -7.98
N THR A 138 11.26 -10.99 -9.09
CA THR A 138 11.87 -9.66 -9.20
C THR A 138 10.79 -8.59 -9.37
N SER A 139 9.85 -8.78 -10.30
CA SER A 139 8.79 -7.80 -10.56
C SER A 139 7.89 -7.56 -9.35
N ILE A 140 7.56 -8.58 -8.55
CA ILE A 140 6.77 -8.40 -7.32
C ILE A 140 7.56 -7.64 -6.24
N SER A 141 8.84 -7.97 -6.06
CA SER A 141 9.69 -7.35 -5.04
C SER A 141 9.90 -5.87 -5.34
N ASP A 142 10.27 -5.55 -6.58
CA ASP A 142 10.47 -4.17 -7.02
C ASP A 142 9.16 -3.35 -6.91
N SER A 143 8.03 -3.93 -7.32
CA SER A 143 6.74 -3.21 -7.33
C SER A 143 6.21 -2.96 -5.92
N MET A 144 6.24 -3.96 -5.02
CA MET A 144 5.79 -3.80 -3.64
C MET A 144 6.73 -2.88 -2.84
N ALA A 145 8.03 -2.91 -3.11
CA ALA A 145 8.99 -1.97 -2.52
C ALA A 145 8.72 -0.51 -2.95
N MET A 146 8.41 -0.29 -4.23
CA MET A 146 8.02 1.04 -4.73
C MET A 146 6.70 1.53 -4.13
N CYS A 147 5.69 0.66 -3.98
CA CYS A 147 4.46 1.00 -3.24
C CYS A 147 4.76 1.38 -1.78
N THR A 148 5.61 0.61 -1.11
CA THR A 148 5.96 0.84 0.31
C THR A 148 6.73 2.14 0.51
N SER A 149 7.68 2.44 -0.37
CA SER A 149 8.41 3.74 -0.39
C SER A 149 7.44 4.93 -0.50
N VAL A 150 6.46 4.85 -1.40
CA VAL A 150 5.42 5.89 -1.52
C VAL A 150 4.52 5.97 -0.27
N LEU A 151 4.15 4.84 0.35
CA LEU A 151 3.39 4.84 1.62
C LEU A 151 4.19 5.48 2.78
N LEU A 152 5.52 5.33 2.79
CA LEU A 152 6.42 5.98 3.75
C LEU A 152 6.61 7.49 3.48
N GLY A 153 6.05 8.01 2.39
CA GLY A 153 6.07 9.44 2.06
C GLY A 153 7.16 9.85 1.06
N ASP A 154 7.90 8.91 0.49
CA ASP A 154 8.81 9.22 -0.62
C ASP A 154 8.03 9.70 -1.85
N PRO A 155 8.58 10.64 -2.65
CA PRO A 155 7.95 11.06 -3.89
C PRO A 155 7.96 9.89 -4.91
N PRO A 156 6.86 9.66 -5.64
CA PRO A 156 6.82 8.60 -6.64
C PRO A 156 7.87 8.84 -7.74
N PRO A 157 8.58 7.80 -8.22
CA PRO A 157 9.65 7.92 -9.19
C PRO A 157 9.14 8.50 -10.52
N SER A 158 10.00 9.24 -11.24
CA SER A 158 9.69 9.75 -12.57
C SER A 158 9.41 8.61 -13.55
N LEU A 159 8.25 8.65 -14.20
CA LEU A 159 7.93 7.75 -15.31
C LEU A 159 8.80 8.07 -16.54
N SER A 160 9.08 7.06 -17.37
CA SER A 160 9.88 7.24 -18.58
C SER A 160 9.09 8.04 -19.63
N MET A 161 9.45 9.31 -19.81
CA MET A 161 8.77 10.21 -20.75
C MET A 161 9.40 10.21 -22.15
N PRO A 162 8.61 10.39 -23.22
CA PRO A 162 7.14 10.48 -23.21
C PRO A 162 6.51 9.11 -22.93
N LEU A 163 5.45 9.10 -22.11
CA LEU A 163 4.58 7.94 -22.00
C LEU A 163 3.92 7.68 -23.37
N PRO A 164 3.75 6.41 -23.79
CA PRO A 164 2.96 6.11 -24.98
C PRO A 164 1.49 6.49 -24.74
N PRO A 165 0.70 6.80 -25.79
CA PRO A 165 -0.74 6.94 -25.64
C PRO A 165 -1.35 5.61 -25.14
N PRO A 166 -2.47 5.64 -24.39
CA PRO A 166 -3.16 4.42 -23.99
C PRO A 166 -3.55 3.57 -25.20
N HIS A 167 -3.52 2.25 -25.03
CA HIS A 167 -3.92 1.29 -26.04
C HIS A 167 -5.40 1.51 -26.41
N TYR A 168 -5.75 1.47 -27.70
CA TYR A 168 -7.12 1.68 -28.17
C TYR A 168 -8.14 0.79 -27.44
N GLY A 169 -7.78 -0.47 -27.16
CA GLY A 169 -8.61 -1.40 -26.37
C GLY A 169 -8.85 -0.91 -24.93
N ALA A 170 -7.85 -0.29 -24.29
CA ALA A 170 -8.02 0.30 -22.96
C ALA A 170 -8.93 1.53 -23.02
N VAL A 171 -8.76 2.41 -24.00
CA VAL A 171 -9.63 3.58 -24.18
C VAL A 171 -11.08 3.17 -24.41
N LYS A 172 -11.32 2.16 -25.25
CA LYS A 172 -12.66 1.60 -25.46
C LYS A 172 -13.26 1.07 -24.15
N THR A 173 -12.52 0.26 -23.38
CA THR A 173 -12.96 -0.23 -22.06
C THR A 173 -13.29 0.93 -21.11
N ILE A 174 -12.45 1.97 -21.04
CA ILE A 174 -12.67 3.15 -20.19
C ILE A 174 -13.97 3.88 -20.58
N VAL A 175 -14.22 4.09 -21.88
CA VAL A 175 -15.47 4.72 -22.36
C VAL A 175 -16.69 3.87 -22.01
N GLU A 176 -16.63 2.55 -22.18
CA GLU A 176 -17.71 1.62 -21.84
C GLU A 176 -18.03 1.63 -20.33
N VAL A 177 -16.99 1.61 -19.47
CA VAL A 177 -17.15 1.73 -18.01
C VAL A 177 -17.76 3.08 -17.63
N ILE A 178 -17.30 4.19 -18.23
CA ILE A 178 -17.88 5.53 -18.00
C ILE A 178 -19.37 5.53 -18.36
N GLN A 179 -19.76 4.93 -19.48
CA GLN A 179 -21.17 4.87 -19.91
C GLN A 179 -22.04 4.04 -18.95
N ASN A 180 -21.55 2.89 -18.50
CA ASN A 180 -22.26 2.04 -17.54
C ASN A 180 -22.37 2.70 -16.16
N HIS A 181 -21.40 3.53 -15.76
CA HIS A 181 -21.35 4.13 -14.42
C HIS A 181 -21.81 5.59 -14.32
N ALA A 182 -21.92 6.34 -15.42
CA ALA A 182 -22.44 7.71 -15.43
C ALA A 182 -23.86 7.89 -14.85
N PRO A 183 -24.79 6.92 -14.91
CA PRO A 183 -26.06 7.01 -14.20
C PRO A 183 -25.89 7.15 -12.68
N TYR A 184 -24.87 6.51 -12.10
CA TYR A 184 -24.67 6.42 -10.65
C TYR A 184 -23.72 7.51 -10.13
N TRP A 185 -22.64 7.80 -10.84
CA TRP A 185 -21.57 8.71 -10.42
C TRP A 185 -21.59 10.01 -11.23
N LYS A 186 -21.78 11.16 -10.57
CA LYS A 186 -21.89 12.48 -11.23
C LYS A 186 -20.55 12.93 -11.82
N SER A 187 -19.45 12.55 -11.17
CA SER A 187 -18.07 12.81 -11.59
C SER A 187 -17.75 12.30 -13.00
N LEU A 188 -18.45 11.26 -13.46
CA LEU A 188 -18.29 10.66 -14.79
C LEU A 188 -19.16 11.32 -15.88
N ARG A 189 -20.06 12.24 -15.53
CA ARG A 189 -20.99 12.90 -16.47
C ARG A 189 -20.32 14.04 -17.24
N ILE A 190 -19.19 13.73 -17.88
CA ILE A 190 -18.35 14.68 -18.62
C ILE A 190 -19.12 15.17 -19.84
N HIS A 191 -19.62 16.40 -19.78
CA HIS A 191 -20.20 17.09 -20.92
C HIS A 191 -19.08 17.68 -21.77
N VAL A 192 -18.67 16.96 -22.82
CA VAL A 192 -17.79 17.53 -23.86
C VAL A 192 -18.65 18.43 -24.75
N PRO A 193 -18.37 19.75 -24.86
CA PRO A 193 -19.12 20.61 -25.76
C PRO A 193 -18.97 20.15 -27.21
N GLU A 194 -20.07 20.19 -27.97
CA GLU A 194 -20.12 19.72 -29.37
C GLU A 194 -19.07 20.42 -30.25
N SER A 195 -18.74 21.69 -29.95
CA SER A 195 -17.65 22.44 -30.59
C SER A 195 -16.27 21.80 -30.46
N VAL A 196 -15.99 21.08 -29.36
CA VAL A 196 -14.74 20.34 -29.16
C VAL A 196 -14.75 19.06 -30.00
N LEU A 197 -15.85 18.30 -30.00
CA LEU A 197 -16.00 17.11 -30.85
C LEU A 197 -15.85 17.46 -32.34
N MET A 198 -16.45 18.55 -32.80
CA MET A 198 -16.29 19.05 -34.17
C MET A 198 -14.85 19.45 -34.50
N SER A 199 -14.03 19.82 -33.52
CA SER A 199 -12.61 20.17 -33.74
C SER A 199 -11.68 18.94 -33.83
N LEU A 200 -12.08 17.81 -33.22
CA LEU A 200 -11.36 16.53 -33.30
C LEU A 200 -11.62 15.79 -34.63
N SER A 201 -12.77 16.08 -35.26
CA SER A 201 -13.20 15.50 -36.55
C SER A 201 -12.44 16.03 -37.78
N SER A 202 -11.11 15.87 -37.82
CA SER A 202 -10.33 16.02 -39.06
C SER A 202 -9.06 15.15 -39.08
N PRO A 203 -9.19 13.85 -39.40
CA PRO A 203 -8.08 13.08 -39.93
C PRO A 203 -7.70 13.67 -41.29
N GLU A 204 -6.54 14.31 -41.40
CA GLU A 204 -6.01 14.69 -42.71
C GLU A 204 -5.87 13.44 -43.58
N HIS A 205 -6.70 13.33 -44.62
CA HIS A 205 -6.57 12.25 -45.60
C HIS A 205 -5.22 12.35 -46.30
N ARG A 206 -4.24 11.58 -45.81
CA ARG A 206 -2.92 11.36 -46.40
C ARG A 206 -3.11 10.96 -47.87
N ARG A 207 -2.94 11.93 -48.77
CA ARG A 207 -3.31 11.87 -50.20
C ARG A 207 -2.78 10.60 -50.87
N LYS A 208 -3.63 9.56 -50.99
CA LYS A 208 -3.37 8.43 -51.88
C LYS A 208 -3.34 8.97 -53.31
N ARG A 209 -2.22 8.78 -54.02
CA ARG A 209 -2.07 9.15 -55.43
C ARG A 209 -3.16 8.45 -56.24
N SER A 210 -3.97 9.25 -56.95
CA SER A 210 -4.99 8.77 -57.87
C SER A 210 -4.35 8.01 -59.05
N SER A 211 -4.75 6.76 -59.24
CA SER A 211 -4.61 6.04 -60.51
C SER A 211 -5.98 5.94 -61.18
N LYS A 212 -6.06 6.33 -62.46
CA LYS A 212 -7.31 6.41 -63.22
C LYS A 212 -8.00 5.04 -63.36
N GLY A 213 -9.28 4.98 -63.02
CA GLY A 213 -10.21 3.92 -63.42
C GLY A 213 -11.57 4.51 -63.79
N LYS A 214 -12.14 4.14 -64.95
CA LYS A 214 -13.46 4.61 -65.42
C LYS A 214 -14.58 3.68 -64.91
N GLY A 215 -15.68 4.26 -64.39
CA GLY A 215 -16.93 3.57 -64.04
C GLY A 215 -18.14 4.50 -64.24
N ARG A 216 -19.34 3.96 -64.47
CA ARG A 216 -20.54 4.72 -64.90
C ARG A 216 -21.55 4.95 -63.76
N LYS A 217 -22.39 5.98 -63.96
CA LYS A 217 -23.56 6.42 -63.16
C LYS A 217 -24.51 5.31 -62.69
N SER A 218 -25.18 5.56 -61.56
CA SER A 218 -26.65 5.49 -61.43
C SER A 218 -27.14 6.38 -60.29
N ASP A 219 -28.28 7.05 -60.46
CA ASP A 219 -28.97 7.84 -59.42
C ASP A 219 -30.07 7.00 -58.74
N GLN A 220 -30.28 7.14 -57.43
CA GLN A 220 -31.56 6.85 -56.76
C GLN A 220 -31.63 7.43 -55.32
N LEU A 221 -32.74 8.07 -54.99
CA LEU A 221 -33.19 8.40 -53.62
C LEU A 221 -34.27 7.39 -53.19
N PRO A 222 -34.42 7.11 -51.88
CA PRO A 222 -35.66 7.53 -51.17
C PRO A 222 -35.38 7.92 -49.68
N PRO A 223 -36.35 7.81 -48.74
CA PRO A 223 -37.14 8.92 -48.16
C PRO A 223 -36.75 9.30 -46.70
N PRO A 224 -37.42 10.29 -46.06
CA PRO A 224 -37.06 10.79 -44.71
C PRO A 224 -38.00 10.19 -43.62
N PRO A 225 -37.91 10.56 -42.33
CA PRO A 225 -37.23 9.75 -41.31
C PRO A 225 -38.16 9.20 -40.21
N GLU A 226 -37.73 8.15 -39.52
CA GLU A 226 -38.27 7.77 -38.21
C GLU A 226 -37.18 7.99 -37.15
N THR A 227 -37.57 8.59 -36.03
CA THR A 227 -36.67 9.02 -34.95
C THR A 227 -36.51 7.93 -33.90
N GLU A 228 -35.38 7.23 -33.92
CA GLU A 228 -34.84 6.53 -32.75
C GLU A 228 -33.45 7.09 -32.43
N VAL A 229 -33.22 7.49 -31.17
CA VAL A 229 -31.90 7.93 -30.71
C VAL A 229 -31.07 6.68 -30.40
N SER A 230 -30.52 6.08 -31.46
CA SER A 230 -29.52 5.03 -31.37
C SER A 230 -28.14 5.68 -31.48
N THR A 231 -27.42 5.77 -30.36
CA THR A 231 -25.98 6.07 -30.38
C THR A 231 -25.27 4.89 -31.03
N THR A 232 -24.73 5.09 -32.22
CA THR A 232 -24.20 4.01 -33.05
C THR A 232 -22.76 3.67 -32.65
N ALA A 233 -22.30 2.47 -33.01
CA ALA A 233 -20.92 2.06 -32.75
C ALA A 233 -19.86 3.01 -33.38
N HIS A 234 -20.25 3.78 -34.38
CA HIS A 234 -19.41 4.81 -35.02
C HIS A 234 -19.15 6.02 -34.11
N ASP A 235 -20.07 6.36 -33.21
CA ASP A 235 -19.93 7.47 -32.26
C ASP A 235 -18.95 7.11 -31.13
N LEU A 236 -18.95 5.84 -30.72
CA LEU A 236 -17.96 5.27 -29.78
C LEU A 236 -16.55 5.29 -30.36
N GLU A 237 -16.39 4.95 -31.64
CA GLU A 237 -15.10 4.95 -32.34
C GLU A 237 -14.49 6.36 -32.41
N GLN A 238 -15.31 7.40 -32.64
CA GLN A 238 -14.84 8.79 -32.65
C GLN A 238 -14.46 9.30 -31.25
N LEU A 239 -15.21 8.95 -30.20
CA LEU A 239 -14.87 9.32 -28.82
C LEU A 239 -13.59 8.61 -28.34
N ALA A 240 -13.43 7.32 -28.68
CA ALA A 240 -12.22 6.58 -28.35
C ALA A 240 -10.97 7.13 -29.08
N GLN A 241 -11.11 7.54 -30.34
CA GLN A 241 -10.03 8.21 -31.07
C GLN A 241 -9.68 9.56 -30.41
N GLY A 242 -10.67 10.37 -30.06
CA GLY A 242 -10.47 11.68 -29.41
C GLY A 242 -9.77 11.59 -28.05
N LEU A 243 -9.98 10.52 -27.28
CA LEU A 243 -9.26 10.28 -26.01
C LEU A 243 -7.84 9.73 -26.23
N ALA A 244 -7.60 8.92 -27.28
CA ALA A 244 -6.27 8.41 -27.62
C ALA A 244 -5.31 9.50 -28.11
N ASP A 245 -5.84 10.58 -28.70
CA ASP A 245 -5.07 11.72 -29.22
C ASP A 245 -4.79 12.82 -28.16
N LEU A 246 -5.21 12.65 -26.90
CA LEU A 246 -4.96 13.62 -25.82
C LEU A 246 -3.57 13.44 -25.19
N ASP A 247 -2.73 14.47 -25.35
CA ASP A 247 -1.42 14.57 -24.71
C ASP A 247 -1.55 14.94 -23.21
N ILE A 248 -1.48 13.91 -22.36
CA ILE A 248 -1.55 14.02 -20.89
C ILE A 248 -0.46 14.94 -20.31
N SER A 249 0.64 15.21 -21.04
CA SER A 249 1.73 16.06 -20.53
C SER A 249 1.36 17.54 -20.33
N GLN A 250 0.25 18.01 -20.92
CA GLN A 250 -0.12 19.43 -20.91
C GLN A 250 -0.99 19.86 -19.70
N ALA A 251 -1.45 18.93 -18.87
CA ALA A 251 -2.28 19.23 -17.70
C ALA A 251 -1.57 20.06 -16.59
N SER A 252 -0.23 20.18 -16.64
CA SER A 252 0.59 20.87 -15.63
C SER A 252 0.90 22.34 -15.94
N ALA A 253 0.32 22.92 -17.00
CA ALA A 253 0.67 24.26 -17.50
C ALA A 253 -0.26 25.39 -17.02
N SER A 254 -0.48 25.54 -15.70
CA SER A 254 -0.99 26.80 -15.12
C SER A 254 -0.42 27.10 -13.72
N GLN A 255 0.34 28.19 -13.60
CA GLN A 255 0.84 28.68 -12.32
C GLN A 255 -0.20 29.63 -11.67
N PRO A 256 -0.57 29.44 -10.39
CA PRO A 256 -1.22 30.49 -9.61
C PRO A 256 -0.19 31.57 -9.20
N PRO A 257 -0.65 32.82 -8.92
CA PRO A 257 0.24 33.93 -8.53
C PRO A 257 0.86 33.70 -7.13
N PRO A 258 2.00 34.35 -6.82
CA PRO A 258 2.75 34.08 -5.60
C PRO A 258 2.02 34.58 -4.35
N VAL A 259 1.79 33.66 -3.40
CA VAL A 259 1.31 34.00 -2.05
C VAL A 259 2.52 34.06 -1.12
N THR A 260 2.77 35.23 -0.53
CA THR A 260 3.82 35.41 0.49
C THR A 260 3.47 34.66 1.78
N SER A 261 4.26 33.64 2.11
CA SER A 261 4.27 33.00 3.43
C SER A 261 5.56 33.33 4.20
N THR A 262 5.41 33.71 5.46
CA THR A 262 6.51 34.01 6.39
C THR A 262 7.16 32.71 6.89
N PRO A 263 8.49 32.63 7.00
CA PRO A 263 9.15 31.40 7.47
C PRO A 263 9.06 31.26 8.99
N VAL A 264 8.57 30.09 9.46
CA VAL A 264 8.84 29.60 10.82
C VAL A 264 10.10 28.75 10.75
N GLY A 265 11.11 29.10 11.55
CA GLY A 265 12.48 28.59 11.38
C GLY A 265 12.72 27.16 11.88
N GLY A 266 13.80 26.55 11.41
CA GLY A 266 14.23 25.21 11.87
C GLY A 266 15.31 24.51 11.05
N ALA A 267 15.70 25.02 9.88
CA ALA A 267 16.72 24.38 9.04
C ALA A 267 18.12 24.41 9.70
N ARG A 268 18.63 23.24 10.12
CA ARG A 268 20.06 23.07 10.43
C ARG A 268 20.88 22.96 9.15
N THR A 269 22.04 23.61 9.16
CA THR A 269 22.92 23.78 8.00
C THR A 269 23.59 22.47 7.57
N LYS A 270 23.54 22.12 6.28
CA LYS A 270 24.38 21.05 5.71
C LYS A 270 25.86 21.45 5.81
N VAL A 271 26.62 20.78 6.67
CA VAL A 271 28.08 20.91 6.72
C VAL A 271 28.70 20.14 5.55
N ARG A 272 29.64 20.78 4.87
CA ARG A 272 30.35 20.22 3.72
C ARG A 272 31.49 19.32 4.22
N LEU A 273 31.44 18.03 3.90
CA LEU A 273 32.54 17.10 4.20
C LEU A 273 33.81 17.52 3.42
N SER A 274 34.88 17.80 4.16
CA SER A 274 36.24 17.94 3.63
C SER A 274 37.07 16.74 4.06
N SER A 275 37.84 16.20 3.11
CA SER A 275 38.77 15.09 3.29
C SER A 275 39.84 15.35 4.35
N GLU A 276 40.10 14.36 5.22
CA GLU A 276 41.45 13.83 5.47
C GLU A 276 41.37 12.59 6.39
N VAL A 277 41.95 11.45 5.96
CA VAL A 277 42.13 10.26 6.80
C VAL A 277 43.56 10.24 7.33
N LYS A 278 43.73 10.42 8.65
CA LYS A 278 44.95 10.10 9.39
C LYS A 278 44.56 9.48 10.73
N GLY A 279 44.83 8.19 10.91
CA GLY A 279 44.47 7.47 12.13
C GLY A 279 45.53 7.53 13.22
N LEU A 280 45.20 7.02 14.41
CA LEU A 280 46.13 6.55 15.45
C LEU A 280 45.39 5.48 16.29
N LYS A 281 45.89 4.25 16.31
CA LYS A 281 46.53 3.56 17.46
C LYS A 281 45.68 3.33 18.73
N LYS A 282 45.38 2.04 18.91
CA LYS A 282 45.12 1.25 20.13
C LYS A 282 45.80 1.78 21.41
N VAL A 283 45.05 1.81 22.52
CA VAL A 283 45.56 1.77 23.91
C VAL A 283 44.66 0.82 24.71
N GLU A 284 45.27 -0.01 25.55
CA GLU A 284 44.61 -0.96 26.46
C GLU A 284 44.75 -0.48 27.91
N SER A 285 43.72 -0.70 28.74
CA SER A 285 43.77 -0.75 30.21
C SER A 285 42.45 -1.38 30.69
N GLU A 286 42.41 -2.65 31.08
CA GLU A 286 42.72 -3.19 32.42
C GLU A 286 41.70 -2.84 33.52
N VAL A 287 41.43 -3.86 34.33
CA VAL A 287 40.25 -4.03 35.21
C VAL A 287 40.68 -4.01 36.68
N SER A 288 39.87 -3.48 37.61
CA SER A 288 39.55 -4.14 38.90
C SER A 288 38.58 -3.32 39.79
N PRO A 289 37.87 -3.97 40.75
CA PRO A 289 36.59 -3.46 41.27
C PRO A 289 36.52 -3.29 42.81
N ALA A 290 35.34 -2.86 43.30
CA ALA A 290 34.79 -3.10 44.64
C ALA A 290 33.25 -3.20 44.47
N THR A 291 32.46 -4.17 44.99
CA THR A 291 32.23 -4.59 46.42
C THR A 291 31.96 -3.37 47.33
N GLU A 292 30.98 -3.28 48.23
CA GLU A 292 29.99 -4.20 48.85
C GLU A 292 28.93 -3.31 49.60
N SER A 293 27.79 -3.72 50.20
CA SER A 293 27.18 -5.03 50.51
C SER A 293 25.65 -4.91 50.81
N VAL A 294 24.96 -6.06 50.92
CA VAL A 294 23.70 -6.42 51.66
C VAL A 294 22.89 -5.35 52.44
N LEU A 295 21.54 -5.42 52.36
CA LEU A 295 20.71 -6.01 53.44
C LEU A 295 19.30 -6.40 52.98
N ALA A 296 18.84 -7.60 53.35
CA ALA A 296 17.47 -8.08 53.16
C ALA A 296 16.65 -7.95 54.45
N GLN A 297 15.31 -7.94 54.35
CA GLN A 297 14.46 -8.41 55.45
C GLN A 297 13.09 -8.91 54.97
N SER A 298 12.73 -10.09 55.45
CA SER A 298 11.53 -10.88 55.13
C SER A 298 10.47 -10.76 56.23
N ILE A 299 9.18 -10.79 55.89
CA ILE A 299 8.10 -11.24 56.79
C ILE A 299 7.17 -12.19 56.02
N ALA A 300 6.66 -13.22 56.69
CA ALA A 300 6.00 -14.37 56.10
C ALA A 300 4.47 -14.35 56.17
N GLY A 301 3.84 -14.99 55.18
CA GLY A 301 2.84 -16.05 55.40
C GLY A 301 1.42 -15.68 55.83
N ALA A 302 0.47 -15.88 54.92
CA ALA A 302 -0.89 -16.31 55.23
C ALA A 302 -1.47 -17.08 54.03
N GLU A 303 -1.88 -18.33 54.22
CA GLU A 303 -2.62 -19.12 53.21
C GLU A 303 -4.11 -18.80 53.28
N ALA A 304 -4.76 -18.68 52.12
CA ALA A 304 -6.21 -18.76 51.98
C ALA A 304 -6.56 -19.21 50.55
N GLU A 305 -7.16 -20.39 50.42
CA GLU A 305 -7.79 -20.83 49.16
C GLU A 305 -9.11 -20.08 48.95
N LEU A 306 -9.35 -19.54 47.75
CA LEU A 306 -10.70 -19.39 47.19
C LEU A 306 -10.67 -19.16 45.67
N GLU A 307 -11.79 -19.50 45.03
CA GLU A 307 -11.89 -19.80 43.60
C GLU A 307 -11.75 -18.60 42.65
N ALA A 308 -11.46 -18.93 41.38
CA ALA A 308 -11.26 -17.97 40.31
C ALA A 308 -12.55 -17.20 39.92
N ALA A 309 -12.51 -15.88 40.11
CA ALA A 309 -13.41 -14.94 39.46
C ALA A 309 -12.62 -13.66 39.11
N GLY A 310 -12.15 -13.56 37.87
CA GLY A 310 -11.36 -12.41 37.42
C GLY A 310 -12.24 -11.22 37.04
N ALA A 311 -12.11 -10.09 37.76
CA ALA A 311 -12.55 -8.77 37.30
C ALA A 311 -11.90 -7.63 38.09
N CYS A 312 -11.26 -6.70 37.36
CA CYS A 312 -10.79 -5.34 37.72
C CYS A 312 -9.86 -5.18 38.96
N GLY A 313 -9.02 -4.14 39.05
CA GLY A 313 -8.67 -3.06 38.11
C GLY A 313 -8.16 -1.83 38.88
N TYR A 314 -7.21 -1.07 38.32
CA TYR A 314 -6.85 0.25 38.86
C TYR A 314 -6.36 1.19 37.77
N SER A 315 -6.69 2.48 37.88
CA SER A 315 -6.60 3.46 36.81
C SER A 315 -5.98 4.78 37.29
N LYS A 316 -5.15 5.41 36.45
CA LYS A 316 -4.76 6.85 36.49
C LYS A 316 -4.01 7.26 35.21
N PRO A 317 -3.81 8.57 34.95
CA PRO A 317 -4.36 9.20 33.75
C PRO A 317 -3.42 9.12 32.55
N GLU A 318 -4.01 9.05 31.36
CA GLU A 318 -3.31 9.33 30.11
C GLU A 318 -2.87 10.79 30.05
N VAL A 319 -1.66 11.02 29.55
CA VAL A 319 -1.31 12.27 28.87
C VAL A 319 -1.43 11.99 27.37
N SER A 320 -2.67 11.87 26.91
CA SER A 320 -3.00 11.71 25.50
C SER A 320 -2.95 13.08 24.81
N LEU A 321 -2.16 13.18 23.74
CA LEU A 321 -2.16 14.37 22.88
C LEU A 321 -3.36 14.25 21.92
N GLU A 322 -4.54 14.66 22.39
CA GLU A 322 -5.75 14.63 21.60
C GLU A 322 -5.63 15.48 20.32
N LEU A 323 -5.82 14.84 19.16
CA LEU A 323 -6.13 15.53 17.91
C LEU A 323 -7.51 15.08 17.44
N THR A 324 -8.54 15.82 17.83
CA THR A 324 -9.94 15.47 17.57
C THR A 324 -10.34 15.68 16.11
N CYS A 325 -10.67 14.61 15.41
CA CYS A 325 -11.62 14.59 14.29
C CYS A 325 -12.54 13.37 14.48
N GLY A 326 -13.83 13.52 14.20
CA GLY A 326 -14.88 12.68 14.78
C GLY A 326 -15.13 11.31 14.15
N ALA A 327 -15.83 10.47 14.91
CA ALA A 327 -16.50 9.22 14.55
C ALA A 327 -15.62 7.98 14.21
N GLU A 328 -15.13 7.34 15.27
CA GLU A 328 -15.17 5.88 15.47
C GLU A 328 -14.63 4.93 14.37
N THR A 329 -13.32 5.01 14.11
CA THR A 329 -12.44 3.82 14.21
C THR A 329 -10.99 4.24 14.38
N THR A 330 -10.41 3.99 15.56
CA THR A 330 -9.01 4.30 15.85
C THR A 330 -8.09 3.27 15.18
N LEU A 331 -7.45 3.65 14.06
CA LEU A 331 -6.34 2.88 13.50
C LEU A 331 -5.06 3.19 14.27
N TYR A 332 -4.57 2.20 15.01
CA TYR A 332 -3.30 2.28 15.72
C TYR A 332 -2.13 2.05 14.76
N CYS A 333 -1.54 3.13 14.24
CA CYS A 333 -0.16 3.05 13.76
C CYS A 333 0.73 2.79 14.99
N VAL A 334 1.32 1.61 15.06
CA VAL A 334 2.20 1.20 16.16
C VAL A 334 3.55 1.91 16.00
N ASN A 335 3.61 3.16 16.46
CA ASN A 335 4.85 3.92 16.55
C ASN A 335 5.59 3.50 17.85
N PRO A 336 6.74 2.82 17.78
CA PRO A 336 7.45 2.37 18.97
C PRO A 336 7.94 3.56 19.79
N LEU A 337 7.84 3.44 21.12
CA LEU A 337 8.36 4.44 22.04
C LEU A 337 9.87 4.62 21.84
N THR A 338 10.30 5.86 21.65
CA THR A 338 11.74 6.18 21.53
C THR A 338 12.48 6.09 22.87
N TRP A 339 11.74 6.08 23.98
CA TRP A 339 12.24 5.94 25.34
C TRP A 339 11.14 5.42 26.28
N CYS A 340 11.52 4.61 27.28
CA CYS A 340 10.68 4.27 28.42
C CYS A 340 11.56 4.08 29.68
N PRO A 341 11.01 4.21 30.91
CA PRO A 341 11.80 4.07 32.14
C PRO A 341 12.35 2.65 32.37
N HIS A 342 11.84 1.66 31.63
CA HIS A 342 12.24 0.26 31.76
C HIS A 342 13.48 -0.10 30.93
N LEU A 343 14.05 0.84 30.17
CA LEU A 343 15.32 0.66 29.46
C LEU A 343 16.48 0.33 30.41
N ASP A 344 16.44 0.81 31.66
CA ASP A 344 17.46 0.53 32.70
C ASP A 344 17.46 -0.95 33.16
N ALA A 345 16.42 -1.72 32.84
CA ALA A 345 16.37 -3.16 33.09
C ALA A 345 17.23 -3.96 32.10
N VAL A 346 17.49 -3.42 30.90
CA VAL A 346 18.29 -4.06 29.85
C VAL A 346 19.72 -4.31 30.37
N LYS A 347 20.21 -5.54 30.23
CA LYS A 347 21.59 -5.91 30.58
C LYS A 347 22.47 -6.02 29.34
N PRO A 348 23.80 -5.82 29.49
CA PRO A 348 24.75 -6.02 28.39
C PRO A 348 24.65 -7.42 27.79
N LEU A 349 24.98 -7.53 26.51
CA LEU A 349 24.95 -8.80 25.79
C LEU A 349 25.86 -9.85 26.47
N PRO A 350 25.41 -11.10 26.71
CA PRO A 350 26.25 -12.14 27.27
C PRO A 350 27.36 -12.55 26.26
N PRO A 351 28.52 -13.06 26.73
CA PRO A 351 29.61 -13.49 25.84
C PRO A 351 29.25 -14.60 24.84
N SER A 352 28.14 -15.31 25.05
CA SER A 352 27.55 -16.29 24.12
C SER A 352 26.83 -15.66 22.92
N GLY A 353 26.55 -14.36 22.95
CA GLY A 353 25.70 -13.69 21.96
C GLY A 353 24.21 -14.04 22.10
N VAL A 354 23.45 -13.84 21.02
CA VAL A 354 22.05 -14.27 20.89
C VAL A 354 21.99 -15.49 19.98
N ASP A 355 21.39 -16.57 20.46
CA ASP A 355 20.98 -17.70 19.61
C ASP A 355 19.53 -17.49 19.14
N ILE A 356 19.36 -17.25 17.83
CA ILE A 356 18.05 -17.04 17.22
C ILE A 356 17.27 -18.35 16.99
N PHE A 357 17.89 -19.51 17.17
CA PHE A 357 17.27 -20.83 17.06
C PHE A 357 16.96 -21.44 18.43
N ALA A 358 17.21 -20.71 19.52
CA ALA A 358 16.90 -21.15 20.87
C ALA A 358 15.41 -21.49 21.03
N GLN A 359 15.15 -22.65 21.61
CA GLN A 359 13.81 -23.13 21.94
C GLN A 359 13.35 -22.55 23.29
N CYS A 360 12.03 -22.48 23.50
CA CYS A 360 11.44 -22.10 24.77
C CYS A 360 11.92 -23.04 25.89
N GLU A 361 12.50 -22.50 26.96
CA GLU A 361 13.05 -23.29 28.07
C GLU A 361 12.01 -24.16 28.79
N ASP A 362 10.74 -23.71 28.85
CA ASP A 362 9.67 -24.42 29.57
C ASP A 362 8.97 -25.52 28.74
N CYS A 363 8.84 -25.33 27.43
CA CYS A 363 8.02 -26.23 26.58
C CYS A 363 8.69 -26.68 25.27
N SER A 364 9.95 -26.33 25.06
CA SER A 364 10.77 -26.69 23.89
C SER A 364 10.17 -26.31 22.52
N SER A 365 9.23 -25.34 22.49
CA SER A 365 8.70 -24.81 21.23
C SER A 365 9.77 -23.98 20.52
N ASP A 366 9.78 -24.05 19.18
CA ASP A 366 10.59 -23.28 18.25
C ASP A 366 9.81 -22.13 17.57
N SER A 367 8.55 -21.91 17.97
CA SER A 367 7.65 -20.93 17.35
C SER A 367 7.45 -19.70 18.22
N GLU A 368 7.47 -18.51 17.59
CA GLU A 368 7.32 -17.19 18.23
C GLU A 368 8.13 -17.02 19.53
N ASN A 369 9.40 -17.45 19.53
CA ASN A 369 10.25 -17.28 20.70
C ASN A 369 10.77 -15.85 20.86
N TRP A 370 10.85 -15.43 22.11
CA TRP A 370 11.37 -14.15 22.56
C TRP A 370 12.57 -14.41 23.48
N ILE A 371 13.51 -13.48 23.52
CA ILE A 371 14.64 -13.47 24.46
C ILE A 371 14.46 -12.33 25.46
N CYS A 372 14.64 -12.63 26.75
CA CYS A 372 14.59 -11.62 27.80
C CYS A 372 15.83 -10.72 27.75
N LEU A 373 15.67 -9.40 27.68
CA LEU A 373 16.81 -8.47 27.65
C LEU A 373 17.41 -8.20 29.05
N THR A 374 16.91 -8.85 30.10
CA THR A 374 17.46 -8.77 31.47
C THR A 374 18.28 -10.01 31.85
N CYS A 375 17.82 -11.23 31.53
CA CYS A 375 18.53 -12.48 31.85
C CYS A 375 18.96 -13.32 30.63
N TYR A 376 18.57 -12.94 29.40
CA TYR A 376 18.85 -13.65 28.15
C TYR A 376 18.30 -15.09 28.06
N GLN A 377 17.35 -15.45 28.92
CA GLN A 377 16.54 -16.67 28.79
C GLN A 377 15.51 -16.55 27.66
N VAL A 378 15.13 -17.70 27.09
CA VAL A 378 14.27 -17.77 25.90
C VAL A 378 12.97 -18.51 26.19
N TYR A 379 11.86 -17.87 25.86
CA TYR A 379 10.51 -18.37 26.12
C TYR A 379 9.57 -18.05 24.94
N CYS A 380 8.54 -18.87 24.75
CA CYS A 380 7.57 -18.65 23.70
C CYS A 380 6.62 -17.47 24.00
N GLY A 381 6.16 -16.83 22.93
CA GLY A 381 5.32 -15.63 22.97
C GLY A 381 3.89 -15.84 23.43
N ARG A 382 3.13 -14.73 23.44
CA ARG A 382 1.75 -14.69 23.92
C ARG A 382 0.81 -15.65 23.17
N TYR A 383 0.99 -15.83 21.87
CA TYR A 383 0.08 -16.66 21.06
C TYR A 383 0.45 -18.15 21.02
N VAL A 384 1.45 -18.57 21.83
CA VAL A 384 1.90 -19.96 21.93
C VAL A 384 1.50 -20.56 23.28
N ASN A 385 2.26 -20.29 24.36
CA ASN A 385 1.92 -20.72 25.73
C ASN A 385 2.20 -19.61 26.77
N GLU A 386 2.39 -18.36 26.34
CA GLU A 386 2.59 -17.19 27.20
C GLU A 386 3.83 -17.21 28.13
N HIS A 387 4.72 -18.20 28.04
CA HIS A 387 5.85 -18.34 28.97
C HIS A 387 6.73 -17.08 29.09
N MET A 388 6.93 -16.29 28.03
CA MET A 388 7.66 -15.02 28.15
C MET A 388 6.87 -13.95 28.93
N VAL A 389 5.55 -13.94 28.84
CA VAL A 389 4.67 -13.05 29.62
C VAL A 389 4.70 -13.44 31.10
N VAL A 390 4.63 -14.75 31.39
CA VAL A 390 4.77 -15.31 32.73
C VAL A 390 6.14 -14.98 33.31
N HIS A 391 7.22 -15.22 32.55
CA HIS A 391 8.59 -14.88 32.96
C HIS A 391 8.76 -13.38 33.26
N GLY A 392 8.32 -12.51 32.35
CA GLY A 392 8.42 -11.06 32.51
C GLY A 392 7.67 -10.54 33.74
N THR A 393 6.53 -11.15 34.07
CA THR A 393 5.74 -10.82 35.26
C THR A 393 6.36 -11.38 36.54
N ALA A 394 6.76 -12.66 36.55
CA ALA A 394 7.27 -13.34 37.73
C ALA A 394 8.70 -12.93 38.13
N SER A 395 9.50 -12.50 37.15
CA SER A 395 10.90 -12.07 37.36
C SER A 395 11.08 -10.55 37.39
N GLU A 396 9.99 -9.77 37.23
CA GLU A 396 10.04 -8.32 37.01
C GLU A 396 11.01 -7.92 35.87
N HIS A 397 10.96 -8.67 34.76
CA HIS A 397 11.81 -8.48 33.57
C HIS A 397 10.99 -7.86 32.43
N PRO A 398 10.90 -6.52 32.33
CA PRO A 398 9.93 -5.85 31.48
C PRO A 398 10.28 -5.82 29.98
N MET A 399 11.54 -6.02 29.60
CA MET A 399 12.04 -5.80 28.24
C MET A 399 12.38 -7.12 27.55
N VAL A 400 11.78 -7.36 26.38
CA VAL A 400 11.95 -8.60 25.61
C VAL A 400 12.13 -8.33 24.13
N LEU A 401 12.95 -9.14 23.45
CA LEU A 401 13.26 -9.06 22.02
C LEU A 401 12.68 -10.28 21.30
N SER A 402 11.90 -10.07 20.25
CA SER A 402 11.37 -11.13 19.40
C SER A 402 12.47 -11.70 18.50
N LEU A 403 12.62 -13.02 18.46
CA LEU A 403 13.55 -13.69 17.54
C LEU A 403 12.96 -13.79 16.11
N SER A 404 11.64 -13.60 15.97
CA SER A 404 10.91 -13.66 14.69
C SER A 404 11.10 -12.39 13.85
N ASP A 405 10.97 -11.20 14.43
CA ASP A 405 10.97 -9.92 13.70
C ASP A 405 11.95 -8.87 14.26
N LEU A 406 12.70 -9.20 15.31
CA LEU A 406 13.68 -8.33 15.97
C LEU A 406 13.08 -7.03 16.53
N SER A 407 11.78 -7.04 16.78
CA SER A 407 11.07 -6.00 17.54
C SER A 407 11.32 -6.17 19.04
N VAL A 408 11.30 -5.06 19.79
CA VAL A 408 11.44 -5.08 21.25
C VAL A 408 10.14 -4.62 21.87
N TRP A 409 9.60 -5.40 22.80
CA TRP A 409 8.38 -5.10 23.55
C TRP A 409 8.71 -4.78 25.01
N CYS A 410 7.97 -3.84 25.58
CA CYS A 410 8.00 -3.54 27.01
C CYS A 410 6.67 -3.93 27.65
N TYR A 411 6.66 -4.97 28.50
CA TYR A 411 5.43 -5.43 29.16
C TYR A 411 4.79 -4.38 30.06
N LEU A 412 5.60 -3.60 30.80
CA LEU A 412 5.10 -2.57 31.72
C LEU A 412 4.66 -1.26 31.03
N CYS A 413 5.01 -1.06 29.74
CA CYS A 413 4.52 0.06 28.94
C CYS A 413 3.47 -0.35 27.89
N GLU A 414 3.17 -1.65 27.80
CA GLU A 414 2.31 -2.26 26.77
C GLU A 414 2.58 -1.73 25.35
N SER A 415 3.86 -1.57 25.01
CA SER A 415 4.27 -0.94 23.76
C SER A 415 5.62 -1.46 23.26
N TYR A 416 5.82 -1.34 21.94
CA TYR A 416 7.11 -1.58 21.33
C TYR A 416 8.06 -0.42 21.65
N VAL A 417 9.37 -0.70 21.73
CA VAL A 417 10.39 0.29 22.10
C VAL A 417 11.52 0.27 21.08
N TYR A 418 11.92 1.45 20.61
CA TYR A 418 13.08 1.66 19.75
C TYR A 418 14.04 2.65 20.44
N ASN A 419 15.21 2.18 20.88
CA ASN A 419 16.19 3.04 21.56
C ASN A 419 17.62 2.56 21.32
N GLN A 420 18.59 3.47 21.38
CA GLN A 420 20.02 3.16 21.19
C GLN A 420 20.56 2.13 22.20
N VAL A 421 20.03 2.08 23.42
CA VAL A 421 20.39 1.05 24.43
C VAL A 421 20.10 -0.37 23.92
N LEU A 422 19.07 -0.52 23.08
CA LEU A 422 18.68 -1.81 22.50
C LEU A 422 19.55 -2.21 21.29
N PHE A 423 20.41 -1.32 20.80
CA PHE A 423 21.17 -1.54 19.56
C PHE A 423 22.09 -2.75 19.67
N GLU A 424 22.79 -2.96 20.79
CA GLU A 424 23.73 -4.08 20.95
C GLU A 424 23.02 -5.44 20.80
N ALA A 425 21.96 -5.66 21.59
CA ALA A 425 21.19 -6.91 21.55
C ALA A 425 20.46 -7.12 20.21
N ARG A 426 19.88 -6.05 19.63
CA ARG A 426 19.21 -6.14 18.32
C ARG A 426 20.19 -6.37 17.19
N ASN A 427 21.37 -5.76 17.21
CA ASN A 427 22.41 -5.97 16.21
C ASN A 427 23.01 -7.38 16.30
N ALA A 428 23.20 -7.92 17.51
CA ALA A 428 23.61 -9.30 17.71
C ALA A 428 22.58 -10.30 17.15
N ALA A 429 21.29 -10.10 17.42
CA ALA A 429 20.23 -10.94 16.88
C ALA A 429 20.07 -10.78 15.35
N HIS A 430 20.23 -9.56 14.81
CA HIS A 430 20.24 -9.31 13.36
C HIS A 430 21.40 -10.02 12.66
N PHE A 431 22.61 -9.90 13.21
CA PHE A 431 23.80 -10.56 12.68
C PHE A 431 23.67 -12.09 12.74
N ALA A 432 23.16 -12.64 13.84
CA ALA A 432 22.87 -14.08 13.96
C ALA A 432 21.81 -14.56 12.95
N LYS A 433 20.89 -13.69 12.53
CA LYS A 433 19.79 -14.03 11.61
C LYS A 433 20.13 -13.85 10.12
N PHE A 434 20.89 -12.80 9.78
CA PHE A 434 21.12 -12.37 8.39
C PHE A 434 22.59 -12.40 7.98
N GLY A 435 23.54 -12.56 8.92
CA GLY A 435 24.98 -12.56 8.65
C GLY A 435 25.60 -11.16 8.43
N GLU A 436 24.83 -10.10 8.67
CA GLU A 436 25.23 -8.71 8.52
C GLU A 436 24.72 -7.82 9.68
N GLU A 437 25.39 -6.69 9.91
CA GLU A 437 24.97 -5.70 10.90
C GLU A 437 23.69 -4.99 10.48
N VAL A 438 22.92 -4.46 11.44
CA VAL A 438 21.76 -3.60 11.18
C VAL A 438 22.23 -2.39 10.37
N PRO A 439 21.65 -2.11 9.19
CA PRO A 439 22.04 -0.96 8.39
C PRO A 439 21.94 0.35 9.20
N PRO A 440 22.93 1.25 9.11
CA PRO A 440 22.87 2.54 9.80
C PRO A 440 21.66 3.32 9.29
N GLN A 441 20.77 3.72 10.21
CA GLN A 441 19.59 4.51 9.87
C GLN A 441 20.01 5.85 9.26
N SER A 442 19.41 6.18 8.12
CA SER A 442 19.64 7.40 7.32
C SER A 442 18.86 8.60 7.81
#